data_AF-A0A1Q2YBJ4-F1
#
_entry.id   AF-A0A1Q2YBJ4-F1
#
_cell.length_a   1.000
_cell.length_b   1.000
_cell.length_c   1.000
_cell.angle_alpha   90.00
_cell.angle_beta   90.00
_cell.angle_gamma   90.00
#
_symmetry.space_group_name_H-M   'P 1'
#
loop_
_entity.id
_entity.type
_entity.pdbx_description
1 polymer ?
#
loop_
_entity_poly.entity_id
_entity_poly.type
_entity_poly.pdbx_seq_one_letter_code
_entity_poly.pdbx_strand_id
1 'polypeptide(L)'
;MAVVTYTRDDTVETTTLSQKKMPAITHSPEELEAFLNSTQKEKEERKLARADAHKLATLAARDGKLMELQKEESVGESGKRAIGYQIMKNKGLTAKRKKDNRNARVKKRKKYDTAKKKLKSVRAVYTGQQGPYVGELTGISKKISRSVKLN
;
A
#
# COMPACT_ATOMS: atom_id res chain seq x y z
N MET A 1 -22.00 -42.20 12.95
CA MET A 1 -21.70 -42.64 11.57
C MET A 1 -20.98 -43.97 11.68
N ALA A 2 -21.58 -45.06 11.21
CA ALA A 2 -20.93 -46.36 11.17
C ALA A 2 -20.07 -46.42 9.90
N VAL A 3 -18.79 -46.76 10.05
CA VAL A 3 -17.92 -47.05 8.91
C VAL A 3 -17.99 -48.56 8.70
N VAL A 4 -18.51 -48.97 7.54
CA VAL A 4 -18.62 -50.39 7.15
C VAL A 4 -17.40 -50.72 6.30
N THR A 5 -16.59 -51.69 6.73
CA THR A 5 -15.45 -52.20 5.95
C THR A 5 -15.72 -53.66 5.58
N TYR A 6 -15.57 -54.01 4.30
CA TYR A 6 -15.76 -55.38 3.80
C TYR A 6 -14.39 -56.04 3.58
N THR A 7 -14.15 -57.17 4.26
CA THR A 7 -13.02 -58.09 3.97
C THR A 7 -13.50 -59.26 3.11
N ARG A 8 -12.55 -59.87 2.39
CA ARG A 8 -12.76 -60.68 1.17
C ARG A 8 -13.39 -62.06 1.35
N ASP A 9 -13.73 -62.42 2.59
CA ASP A 9 -14.54 -63.58 2.92
C ASP A 9 -15.81 -62.99 3.56
N ASP A 10 -16.98 -63.23 2.95
CA ASP A 10 -18.27 -62.53 3.17
C ASP A 10 -18.81 -62.61 4.61
N THR A 11 -18.14 -61.97 5.56
CA THR A 11 -18.59 -61.76 6.94
C THR A 11 -18.57 -60.27 7.26
N VAL A 12 -19.73 -59.71 7.58
CA VAL A 12 -19.90 -58.29 7.94
C VAL A 12 -19.67 -58.13 9.43
N GLU A 13 -18.49 -57.65 9.84
CA GLU A 13 -18.24 -57.24 11.22
C GLU A 13 -18.61 -55.76 11.41
N THR A 14 -19.68 -55.50 12.17
CA THR A 14 -20.08 -54.13 12.54
C THR A 14 -19.47 -53.75 13.89
N THR A 15 -18.33 -53.05 13.88
CA THR A 15 -17.79 -52.44 15.10
C THR A 15 -18.55 -51.16 15.42
N THR A 16 -19.40 -51.20 16.46
CA THR A 16 -20.06 -49.99 16.97
C THR A 16 -19.05 -49.16 17.76
N LEU A 17 -18.80 -47.91 17.34
CA LEU A 17 -18.10 -46.95 18.21
C LEU A 17 -19.01 -46.72 19.43
N SER A 18 -18.64 -47.33 20.56
CA SER A 18 -19.25 -47.06 21.85
C SER A 18 -19.18 -45.56 22.13
N GLN A 19 -20.34 -44.90 22.12
CA GLN A 19 -20.45 -43.51 22.52
C GLN A 19 -20.17 -43.46 24.03
N LYS A 20 -18.94 -43.12 24.39
CA LYS A 20 -18.59 -42.83 25.78
C LYS A 20 -19.45 -41.64 26.22
N LYS A 21 -20.53 -41.91 26.97
CA LYS A 21 -21.38 -40.87 27.57
C LYS A 21 -20.47 -40.00 28.43
N MET A 22 -20.22 -38.77 27.99
CA MET A 22 -19.48 -37.80 28.81
C MET A 22 -20.24 -37.66 30.14
N PRO A 23 -19.55 -37.68 31.29
CA PRO A 23 -20.22 -37.47 32.57
C PRO A 23 -20.94 -36.13 32.53
N ALA A 24 -22.16 -36.09 33.08
CA ALA A 24 -22.88 -34.83 33.26
C ALA A 24 -22.02 -33.96 34.20
N ILE A 25 -21.44 -32.90 33.64
CA ILE A 25 -20.60 -31.98 34.38
C ILE A 25 -21.52 -31.14 35.25
N THR A 26 -21.70 -31.52 36.51
CA THR A 26 -22.36 -30.70 37.53
C THR A 26 -21.32 -29.84 38.21
N HIS A 27 -20.91 -28.74 37.57
CA HIS A 27 -20.06 -27.75 38.22
C HIS A 27 -20.86 -27.04 39.32
N SER A 28 -20.23 -26.88 40.47
CA SER A 28 -20.83 -26.08 41.56
C SER A 28 -21.00 -24.63 41.07
N PRO A 29 -22.08 -23.91 41.45
CA PRO A 29 -22.26 -22.50 41.10
C PRO A 29 -21.03 -21.63 41.40
N GLU A 30 -20.31 -21.92 42.49
CA GLU A 30 -19.08 -21.24 42.89
C GLU A 30 -17.91 -21.47 41.92
N GLU A 31 -17.81 -22.68 41.34
CA GLU A 31 -16.78 -23.02 40.35
C GLU A 31 -17.03 -22.30 39.02
N LEU A 32 -18.29 -22.16 38.62
CA LEU A 32 -18.70 -21.39 37.44
C LEU A 32 -18.38 -19.91 37.61
N GLU A 33 -18.67 -19.34 38.78
CA GLU A 33 -18.33 -17.95 39.09
C GLU A 33 -16.82 -17.71 39.11
N ALA A 34 -16.05 -18.61 39.74
CA ALA A 34 -14.58 -18.54 39.72
C ALA A 34 -14.01 -18.62 38.29
N PHE A 35 -14.56 -19.50 37.46
CA PHE A 35 -14.19 -19.59 36.04
C PHE A 35 -14.54 -18.31 35.29
N LEU A 36 -15.75 -17.78 35.42
CA LEU A 36 -16.16 -16.53 34.77
C LEU A 36 -15.25 -15.36 35.18
N ASN A 37 -14.95 -15.23 36.47
CA ASN A 37 -14.04 -14.21 36.99
C ASN A 37 -12.62 -14.37 36.43
N SER A 38 -12.11 -15.61 36.32
CA SER A 38 -10.80 -15.87 35.70
C SER A 38 -10.78 -15.46 34.23
N THR A 39 -11.81 -15.80 33.44
CA THR A 39 -11.89 -15.42 32.02
C THR A 39 -12.05 -13.91 31.82
N GLN A 40 -12.69 -13.20 32.76
CA GLN A 40 -12.77 -11.75 32.75
C GLN A 40 -11.40 -11.12 33.01
N LYS A 41 -10.68 -11.60 34.04
CA LYS A 41 -9.31 -11.15 34.35
C LYS A 41 -8.35 -11.39 33.18
N GLU A 42 -8.35 -12.58 32.58
CA GLU A 42 -7.53 -12.88 31.39
C GLU A 42 -7.82 -11.94 30.22
N LYS A 43 -9.10 -11.58 30.01
CA LYS A 43 -9.48 -10.61 28.98
C LYS A 43 -8.96 -9.21 29.29
N GLU A 44 -9.00 -8.79 30.55
CA GLU A 44 -8.46 -7.50 31.01
C GLU A 44 -6.94 -7.45 30.89
N GLU A 45 -6.25 -8.48 31.35
CA GLU A 45 -4.80 -8.63 31.23
C GLU A 45 -4.35 -8.63 29.77
N ARG A 46 -5.06 -9.34 28.89
CA ARG A 46 -4.77 -9.32 27.44
C ARG A 46 -4.94 -7.92 26.83
N LYS A 47 -5.96 -7.16 27.27
CA LYS A 47 -6.17 -5.77 26.83
C LYS A 47 -5.05 -4.86 27.35
N LEU A 48 -4.67 -5.01 28.62
CA LEU A 48 -3.60 -4.25 29.26
C LEU A 48 -2.25 -4.54 28.59
N ALA A 49 -1.89 -5.81 28.44
CA ALA A 49 -0.67 -6.24 27.76
C ALA A 49 -0.59 -5.72 26.32
N ARG A 50 -1.71 -5.72 25.58
CA ARG A 50 -1.77 -5.13 24.24
C ARG A 50 -1.56 -3.61 24.29
N ALA A 51 -2.17 -2.92 25.25
CA ALA A 51 -2.01 -1.47 25.41
C ALA A 51 -0.56 -1.11 25.78
N ASP A 52 0.07 -1.87 26.68
CA ASP A 52 1.45 -1.64 27.11
C ASP A 52 2.45 -1.99 26.01
N ALA A 53 2.23 -3.07 25.26
CA ALA A 53 3.03 -3.37 24.07
C ALA A 53 2.96 -2.24 23.03
N HIS A 54 1.76 -1.66 22.80
CA HIS A 54 1.61 -0.51 21.91
C HIS A 54 2.33 0.74 22.44
N LYS A 55 2.23 1.04 23.74
CA LYS A 55 2.95 2.16 24.36
C LYS A 55 4.46 1.98 24.22
N LEU A 56 4.99 0.81 24.56
CA LEU A 56 6.41 0.49 24.46
C LEU A 56 6.90 0.60 23.02
N ALA A 57 6.15 0.07 22.05
CA ALA A 57 6.48 0.21 20.64
C ALA A 57 6.51 1.69 20.19
N THR A 58 5.57 2.51 20.67
CA THR A 58 5.53 3.95 20.34
C THR A 58 6.72 4.70 20.93
N LEU A 59 7.09 4.39 22.17
CA LEU A 59 8.27 4.97 22.83
C LEU A 59 9.55 4.57 22.10
N ALA A 60 9.74 3.28 21.81
CA ALA A 60 10.89 2.79 21.05
C ALA A 60 11.01 3.45 19.67
N ALA A 61 9.89 3.65 18.97
CA ALA A 61 9.87 4.35 17.68
C ALA A 61 10.26 5.83 17.81
N ARG A 62 9.80 6.50 18.88
CA ARG A 62 10.17 7.89 19.18
C ARG A 62 11.67 8.01 19.48
N ASP A 63 12.19 7.12 20.32
CA ASP A 63 13.60 7.15 20.73
C ASP A 63 14.51 6.85 19.54
N GLY A 64 14.16 5.86 18.71
CA GLY A 64 14.87 5.58 17.46
C GLY A 64 14.94 6.79 16.54
N LYS A 65 13.82 7.51 16.36
CA LYS A 65 13.78 8.75 15.56
C LYS A 65 14.63 9.87 16.17
N LEU A 66 14.66 9.99 17.49
CA LEU A 66 15.47 10.99 18.18
C LEU A 66 16.97 10.72 17.99
N MET A 67 17.38 9.45 18.07
CA MET A 67 18.77 9.06 17.81
C MET A 67 19.20 9.37 16.37
N GLU A 68 18.32 9.16 15.38
CA GLU A 68 18.60 9.50 13.99
C GLU A 68 18.83 11.01 13.79
N LEU A 69 17.96 11.85 14.36
CA LEU A 69 18.12 13.31 14.32
C LEU A 69 19.40 13.80 15.00
N GLN A 70 19.76 13.21 16.13
CA GLN A 70 21.00 13.55 16.85
C GLN A 70 22.26 13.22 16.03
N LYS A 71 22.20 12.15 15.21
CA LYS A 71 23.31 11.78 14.32
C LYS A 71 23.50 12.80 13.19
N GLU A 72 22.42 13.34 12.64
CA GLU A 72 22.48 14.40 11.62
C GLU A 72 23.05 15.72 12.17
N GLU A 73 22.78 16.04 13.44
CA GLU A 73 23.31 17.24 14.11
C GLU A 73 24.67 16.99 14.81
N SER A 74 25.29 15.84 14.57
CA SER A 74 26.57 15.50 15.19
C SER A 74 27.63 16.55 14.90
N VAL A 75 28.32 16.95 15.97
CA VAL A 75 29.44 17.88 15.90
C VAL A 75 30.51 17.26 15.01
N GLY A 76 30.95 17.99 13.98
CA GLY A 76 31.96 17.49 13.05
C GLY A 76 33.25 17.10 13.79
N GLU A 77 34.12 16.33 13.14
CA GLU A 77 35.32 15.71 13.73
C GLU A 77 36.25 16.68 14.48
N SER A 78 36.21 17.97 14.13
CA SER A 78 36.93 19.06 14.80
C SER A 78 36.32 19.53 16.14
N GLY A 79 35.17 19.00 16.58
CA GLY A 79 34.48 19.47 17.79
C GLY A 79 33.78 20.83 17.65
N LYS A 80 33.74 21.41 16.44
CA LYS A 80 33.11 22.70 16.14
C LYS A 80 31.76 22.50 15.46
N ARG A 81 30.75 23.32 15.84
CA ARG A 81 29.43 23.33 15.16
C ARG A 81 29.57 23.92 13.76
N ALA A 82 29.18 23.15 12.73
CA ALA A 82 29.19 23.63 11.35
C ALA A 82 27.98 24.52 11.05
N ILE A 83 28.13 25.43 10.08
CA ILE A 83 27.01 26.24 9.57
C ILE A 83 26.05 25.35 8.74
N GLY A 84 24.76 25.38 9.09
CA GLY A 84 23.74 24.60 8.37
C GLY A 84 23.44 25.14 6.97
N TYR A 85 22.97 24.29 6.07
CA TYR A 85 22.63 24.67 4.68
C TYR A 85 21.58 25.79 4.60
N GLN A 86 20.60 25.80 5.51
CA GLN A 86 19.56 26.84 5.56
C GLN A 86 20.15 28.22 5.83
N ILE A 87 21.07 28.32 6.80
CA ILE A 87 21.77 29.56 7.15
C ILE A 87 22.71 29.96 6.01
N MET A 88 23.51 29.01 5.51
CA MET A 88 24.48 29.24 4.43
C MET A 88 23.83 29.77 3.14
N LYS A 89 22.65 29.27 2.77
CA LYS A 89 21.97 29.68 1.52
C LYS A 89 20.93 30.78 1.71
N ASN A 90 20.47 31.02 2.93
CA ASN A 90 19.47 32.04 3.28
C ASN A 90 18.30 32.15 2.27
N LYS A 91 17.72 31.01 1.88
CA LYS A 91 16.68 30.95 0.83
C LYS A 91 15.26 31.23 1.33
N GLY A 92 15.07 31.42 2.64
CA GLY A 92 13.77 31.71 3.26
C GLY A 92 12.63 30.74 2.89
N LEU A 93 11.38 31.19 3.07
CA LEU A 93 10.16 30.44 2.76
C LEU A 93 9.78 30.56 1.27
N THR A 94 10.56 29.94 0.39
CA THR A 94 10.28 29.95 -1.06
C THR A 94 9.27 28.88 -1.46
N ALA A 95 8.37 29.22 -2.40
CA ALA A 95 7.41 28.26 -2.95
C ALA A 95 8.09 27.11 -3.72
N LYS A 96 7.43 25.93 -3.75
CA LYS A 96 7.93 24.76 -4.47
C LYS A 96 7.97 25.02 -5.98
N ARG A 97 9.17 25.02 -6.57
CA ARG A 97 9.37 25.17 -8.03
C ARG A 97 9.54 23.79 -8.71
N LYS A 98 8.96 23.64 -9.90
CA LYS A 98 9.13 22.43 -10.74
C LYS A 98 10.60 22.19 -11.08
N LYS A 99 11.04 20.92 -11.12
CA LYS A 99 12.43 20.55 -11.50
C LYS A 99 12.80 21.06 -12.90
N ASP A 100 11.85 21.10 -13.83
CA ASP A 100 12.06 21.59 -15.19
C ASP A 100 12.45 23.08 -15.25
N ASN A 101 12.00 23.88 -14.27
CA ASN A 101 12.37 25.29 -14.21
C ASN A 101 13.84 25.50 -13.79
N ARG A 102 14.54 24.46 -13.33
CA ARG A 102 15.98 24.54 -13.00
C ARG A 102 16.84 24.64 -14.26
N ASN A 103 16.38 24.10 -15.40
CA ASN A 103 17.14 24.08 -16.66
C ASN A 103 16.28 24.61 -17.81
N ALA A 104 16.66 25.78 -18.34
CA ALA A 104 15.93 26.45 -19.41
C ALA A 104 15.78 25.57 -20.67
N ARG A 105 16.83 24.82 -21.05
CA ARG A 105 16.79 23.91 -22.21
C ARG A 105 15.75 22.82 -22.02
N VAL A 106 15.73 22.17 -20.85
CA VAL A 106 14.79 21.08 -20.55
C VAL A 106 13.34 21.59 -20.55
N LYS A 107 13.11 22.78 -19.98
CA LYS A 107 11.80 23.43 -20.01
C LYS A 107 11.32 23.70 -21.43
N LYS A 108 12.17 24.25 -22.30
CA LYS A 108 11.82 24.57 -23.69
C LYS A 108 11.59 23.30 -24.53
N ARG A 109 12.40 22.26 -24.36
CA ARG A 109 12.20 20.94 -25.00
C ARG A 109 10.82 20.37 -24.65
N LYS A 110 10.50 20.28 -23.36
CA LYS A 110 9.18 19.79 -22.90
C LYS A 110 8.01 20.66 -23.39
N LYS A 111 8.20 21.98 -23.45
CA LYS A 111 7.20 22.90 -24.01
C LYS A 111 6.96 22.63 -25.50
N TYR A 112 8.02 22.38 -26.27
CA TYR A 112 7.91 22.02 -27.68
C TYR A 112 7.23 20.66 -27.87
N ASP A 113 7.63 19.63 -27.12
CA ASP A 113 7.04 18.28 -27.24
C ASP A 113 5.54 18.28 -26.92
N THR A 114 5.15 19.03 -25.88
CA THR A 114 3.72 19.19 -25.51
C THR A 114 2.95 19.98 -26.58
N ALA A 115 3.53 21.04 -27.13
CA ALA A 115 2.92 21.79 -28.22
C ALA A 115 2.77 20.94 -29.50
N LYS A 116 3.78 20.12 -29.84
CA LYS A 116 3.77 19.21 -30.99
C LYS A 116 2.66 18.16 -30.86
N LYS A 117 2.43 17.63 -29.65
CA LYS A 117 1.30 16.71 -29.39
C LYS A 117 -0.06 17.40 -29.51
N LYS A 118 -0.21 18.60 -28.94
CA LYS A 118 -1.44 19.40 -29.07
C LYS A 118 -1.73 19.76 -30.53
N LEU A 119 -0.71 20.04 -31.32
CA LEU A 119 -0.86 20.37 -32.73
C LEU A 119 -1.55 19.27 -33.54
N LYS A 120 -1.15 18.01 -33.29
CA LYS A 120 -1.74 16.83 -33.93
C LYS A 120 -3.22 16.63 -33.56
N SER A 121 -3.65 17.15 -32.41
CA SER A 121 -5.06 17.10 -32.00
C SER A 121 -5.91 18.17 -32.66
N VAL A 122 -5.32 19.31 -33.03
CA VAL A 122 -6.06 20.44 -33.64
C VAL A 122 -6.15 20.29 -35.15
N ARG A 123 -5.07 19.84 -35.79
CA ARG A 123 -5.01 19.62 -37.24
C ARG A 123 -4.33 18.31 -37.57
N ALA A 124 -4.71 17.73 -38.70
CA ALA A 124 -3.98 16.62 -39.28
C ALA A 124 -2.58 17.09 -39.68
N VAL A 125 -1.56 16.57 -39.00
CA VAL A 125 -0.15 16.81 -39.32
C VAL A 125 0.36 15.59 -40.08
N TYR A 126 0.94 15.81 -41.25
CA TYR A 126 1.54 14.73 -42.04
C TYR A 126 2.68 14.03 -41.28
N THR A 127 2.63 12.70 -41.23
CA THR A 127 3.63 11.86 -40.53
C THR A 127 4.40 10.91 -41.44
N GLY A 128 4.20 10.97 -42.76
CA GLY A 128 4.74 10.00 -43.70
C GLY A 128 3.89 8.73 -43.79
N GLN A 129 3.96 8.03 -44.93
CA GLN A 129 3.43 6.68 -45.09
C GLN A 129 4.44 5.67 -44.54
N GLN A 130 3.97 4.73 -43.73
CA GLN A 130 4.79 3.64 -43.21
C GLN A 130 4.27 2.34 -43.82
N GLY A 131 5.03 1.76 -44.75
CA GLY A 131 4.68 0.49 -45.39
C GLY A 131 3.47 0.54 -46.33
N PRO A 132 2.92 -0.64 -46.71
CA PRO A 132 1.76 -0.74 -47.61
C PRO A 132 0.49 -0.19 -46.94
N TYR A 133 -0.47 0.25 -47.76
CA TYR A 133 -1.74 0.79 -47.27
C TYR A 133 -2.61 -0.30 -46.64
N VAL A 134 -2.95 -0.14 -45.36
CA VAL A 134 -3.78 -1.07 -44.58
C VAL A 134 -5.19 -0.54 -44.30
N GLY A 135 -5.55 0.61 -44.89
CA GLY A 135 -6.79 1.34 -44.56
C GLY A 135 -6.58 2.46 -43.53
N GLU A 136 -7.66 3.22 -43.27
CA GLU A 136 -7.67 4.29 -42.26
C GLU A 136 -7.83 3.71 -40.85
N LEU A 137 -6.73 3.68 -40.08
CA LEU A 137 -6.69 3.08 -38.74
C LEU A 137 -7.70 3.68 -37.74
N THR A 138 -8.00 4.98 -37.85
CA THR A 138 -8.94 5.68 -36.96
C THR A 138 -10.38 5.66 -37.45
N GLY A 139 -10.63 5.10 -38.64
CA GLY A 139 -11.95 5.05 -39.27
C GLY A 139 -12.32 6.30 -40.09
N ILE A 140 -13.31 6.13 -40.98
CA ILE A 140 -13.81 7.15 -41.90
C ILE A 140 -15.23 7.56 -41.48
N SER A 141 -15.47 8.87 -41.29
CA SER A 141 -16.79 9.41 -40.97
C SER A 141 -17.44 10.03 -42.21
N LYS A 142 -18.58 9.47 -42.65
CA LYS A 142 -19.34 9.98 -43.81
C LYS A 142 -20.07 11.29 -43.55
N LYS A 143 -20.29 11.65 -42.28
CA LYS A 143 -21.13 12.80 -41.87
C LYS A 143 -20.37 14.13 -41.79
N ILE A 144 -19.03 14.10 -41.80
CA ILE A 144 -18.20 15.28 -41.50
C ILE A 144 -17.47 15.72 -42.78
N SER A 145 -17.73 16.95 -43.22
CA SER A 145 -16.89 17.64 -44.21
C SER A 145 -15.98 18.65 -43.50
N ARG A 146 -14.67 18.62 -43.79
CA ARG A 146 -13.65 19.54 -43.21
C ARG A 146 -13.06 20.50 -44.26
N SER A 147 -13.70 20.69 -45.40
CA SER A 147 -13.27 21.62 -46.45
C SER A 147 -13.56 23.08 -46.07
N VAL A 148 -12.69 24.01 -46.49
CA VAL A 148 -12.96 25.46 -46.39
C VAL A 148 -13.94 25.84 -47.50
N LYS A 149 -15.08 26.46 -47.15
CA LYS A 149 -16.02 27.01 -48.13
C LYS A 149 -15.49 28.34 -48.64
N LEU A 150 -15.42 28.48 -49.96
CA LEU A 150 -15.14 29.77 -50.61
C LEU A 150 -16.47 30.51 -50.80
N ASN A 151 -16.49 31.78 -50.41
CA ASN A 151 -17.62 32.68 -50.59
C ASN A 151 -17.33 33.64 -51.74
#